data_AF-A0A3M0HJQ2-F1
#
_entry.id   AF-A0A3M0HJQ2-F1
#
_cell.length_a   1.000
_cell.length_b   1.000
_cell.length_c   1.000
_cell.angle_alpha   90.00
_cell.angle_beta   90.00
_cell.angle_gamma   90.00
#
_symmetry.space_group_name_H-M   'P 1'
#
loop_
_entity.id
_entity.type
_entity.pdbx_description
1 polymer ?
#
loop_
_entity_poly.entity_id
_entity_poly.type
_entity_poly.pdbx_seq_one_letter_code
_entity_poly.pdbx_strand_id
1 'polypeptide(L)'
;MTNDARAVAGTRRMETDSITVDSPASTGSTVFPVTTASTGGTVTAVMIAEYGPLAGTSPDGHDLRTAVLDRWPGVRVFERRSTGVSGADPRGYETFYVELESSGCRTDIDTDEVTALFHP
;
A
#
# COMPACT_ATOMS: atom_id res chain seq x y z
N MET A 1 -19.68 -6.09 -40.20
CA MET A 1 -19.93 -6.33 -38.77
C MET A 1 -18.59 -6.32 -38.07
N THR A 2 -18.19 -5.18 -37.51
CA THR A 2 -16.93 -5.04 -36.80
C THR A 2 -17.30 -4.84 -35.34
N ASN A 3 -16.98 -5.84 -34.52
CA ASN A 3 -17.27 -5.85 -33.11
C ASN A 3 -16.21 -4.98 -32.41
N ASP A 4 -16.49 -3.70 -32.23
CA ASP A 4 -15.67 -2.81 -31.39
C ASP A 4 -15.95 -3.16 -29.92
N ALA A 5 -15.30 -4.22 -29.44
CA ALA A 5 -15.08 -4.43 -28.03
C ALA A 5 -14.04 -3.42 -27.55
N ARG A 6 -14.44 -2.15 -27.42
CA ARG A 6 -13.74 -1.21 -26.54
C ARG A 6 -13.84 -1.79 -25.14
N ALA A 7 -12.79 -2.47 -24.71
CA ALA A 7 -12.54 -2.68 -23.30
C ALA A 7 -12.66 -1.30 -22.65
N VAL A 8 -13.72 -1.10 -21.88
CA VAL A 8 -13.87 0.10 -21.08
C VAL A 8 -12.72 0.03 -20.09
N ALA A 9 -11.65 0.76 -20.36
CA ALA A 9 -10.61 1.02 -19.38
C ALA A 9 -11.34 1.64 -18.19
N GLY A 10 -11.58 0.83 -17.15
CA GLY A 10 -12.34 1.25 -15.99
C GLY A 10 -11.70 2.51 -15.43
N THR A 11 -12.52 3.52 -15.12
CA THR A 11 -12.02 4.76 -14.51
C THR A 11 -11.16 4.41 -13.30
N ARG A 12 -9.90 4.84 -13.34
CA ARG A 12 -8.98 4.70 -12.21
C ARG A 12 -9.27 5.79 -11.21
N ARG A 13 -9.34 5.42 -9.93
CA ARG A 13 -9.56 6.38 -8.85
C ARG A 13 -8.71 6.03 -7.65
N MET A 14 -8.18 7.06 -7.03
CA MET A 14 -7.48 6.99 -5.76
C MET A 14 -8.32 7.61 -4.65
N GLU A 15 -8.23 7.02 -3.47
CA GLU A 15 -8.84 7.56 -2.26
C GLU A 15 -7.89 7.31 -1.09
N THR A 16 -7.78 8.30 -0.20
CA THR A 16 -7.05 8.16 1.07
C THR A 16 -8.00 7.69 2.16
N ASP A 17 -7.55 6.74 2.96
CA ASP A 17 -8.27 6.16 4.08
C ASP A 17 -7.27 5.82 5.21
N SER A 18 -7.71 5.06 6.20
CA SER A 18 -6.86 4.50 7.23
C SER A 18 -7.26 3.08 7.59
N ILE A 19 -6.31 2.32 8.14
CA ILE A 19 -6.53 1.03 8.77
C ILE A 19 -6.06 1.09 10.21
N THR A 20 -6.66 0.26 11.06
CA THR A 20 -6.19 0.05 12.43
C THR A 20 -5.54 -1.32 12.50
N VAL A 21 -4.33 -1.39 13.07
CA VAL A 21 -3.55 -2.62 13.18
C VAL A 21 -3.25 -2.87 14.64
N ASP A 22 -3.66 -4.04 15.11
CA ASP A 22 -3.34 -4.53 16.45
C ASP A 22 -1.99 -5.23 16.39
N SER A 23 -0.96 -4.65 17.00
CA SER A 23 0.33 -5.34 17.11
C SER A 23 0.38 -6.13 18.41
N PRO A 24 0.61 -7.45 18.37
CA PRO A 24 0.79 -8.25 19.58
C PRO A 24 2.05 -7.86 20.37
N ALA A 25 2.97 -7.12 19.74
CA ALA A 25 4.21 -6.62 20.37
C ALA A 25 4.03 -5.29 21.12
N SER A 26 2.91 -4.59 20.95
CA SER A 26 2.60 -3.35 21.68
C SER A 26 1.26 -3.44 22.41
N THR A 27 1.11 -2.71 23.51
CA THR A 27 -0.09 -2.73 24.36
C THR A 27 -1.29 -1.97 23.78
N GLY A 28 -1.39 -1.83 22.45
CA GLY A 28 -2.46 -1.09 21.79
C GLY A 28 -2.41 -1.12 20.27
N SER A 29 -3.53 -0.73 19.67
CA SER A 29 -3.74 -0.58 18.22
C SER A 29 -3.06 0.68 17.68
N THR A 30 -2.54 0.60 16.46
CA THR A 30 -1.96 1.74 15.74
C THR A 30 -2.73 2.02 14.45
N VAL A 31 -2.98 3.29 14.16
CA VAL A 31 -3.69 3.73 12.94
C VAL A 31 -2.67 4.08 11.87
N PHE A 32 -2.86 3.54 10.67
CA PHE A 32 -1.99 3.75 9.52
C PHE A 32 -2.75 4.38 8.36
N PRO A 33 -2.23 5.46 7.74
CA PRO A 33 -2.81 6.01 6.54
C PRO A 33 -2.59 5.05 5.37
N VAL A 34 -3.63 4.90 4.54
CA VAL A 34 -3.56 4.11 3.32
C VAL A 34 -4.15 4.87 2.16
N THR A 35 -3.71 4.53 0.96
CA THR A 35 -4.33 4.98 -0.29
C THR A 35 -4.78 3.76 -1.07
N THR A 36 -6.03 3.77 -1.51
CA THR A 36 -6.59 2.71 -2.34
C THR A 36 -6.55 3.11 -3.81
N ALA A 37 -6.11 2.21 -4.68
CA ALA A 37 -6.28 2.33 -6.12
C ALA A 37 -7.42 1.41 -6.56
N SER A 38 -8.35 1.96 -7.32
CA SER A 38 -9.51 1.25 -7.83
C SER A 38 -9.62 1.33 -9.35
N THR A 39 -10.13 0.25 -9.96
CA THR A 39 -10.45 0.19 -11.39
C THR A 39 -11.89 -0.27 -11.54
N GLY A 40 -12.71 0.52 -12.22
CA GLY A 40 -14.12 0.17 -12.43
C GLY A 40 -14.92 0.04 -11.12
N GLY A 41 -14.55 0.81 -10.09
CA GLY A 41 -15.20 0.81 -8.78
C GLY A 41 -14.77 -0.31 -7.83
N THR A 42 -13.85 -1.20 -8.24
CA THR A 42 -13.27 -2.24 -7.38
C THR A 42 -11.88 -1.82 -6.94
N VAL A 43 -11.59 -1.87 -5.64
CA VAL A 43 -10.23 -1.66 -5.11
C VAL A 43 -9.37 -2.84 -5.56
N THR A 44 -8.26 -2.54 -6.23
CA THR A 44 -7.32 -3.54 -6.76
C THR A 44 -6.00 -3.54 -6.01
N ALA A 45 -5.64 -2.41 -5.40
CA ALA A 45 -4.41 -2.26 -4.65
C ALA A 45 -4.56 -1.26 -3.50
N VAL A 46 -3.78 -1.45 -2.45
CA VAL A 46 -3.71 -0.57 -1.29
C VAL A 46 -2.25 -0.24 -0.99
N MET A 47 -1.93 1.04 -0.87
CA MET A 47 -0.62 1.52 -0.45
C MET A 47 -0.68 2.03 0.98
N ILE A 48 0.18 1.51 1.83
CA ILE A 48 0.41 2.01 3.18
C ILE A 48 1.46 3.12 3.10
N ALA A 49 1.18 4.25 3.76
CA ALA A 49 2.14 5.34 3.95
C ALA A 49 2.56 6.08 2.66
N GLU A 50 1.66 6.22 1.68
CA GLU A 50 1.93 6.92 0.40
C GLU A 50 2.58 8.30 0.61
N TYR A 51 2.04 9.12 1.53
CA TYR A 51 2.51 10.49 1.78
C TYR A 51 3.72 10.60 2.72
N GLY A 52 4.36 9.48 3.10
CA GLY A 52 5.59 9.47 3.88
C GLY A 52 5.76 8.18 4.64
N PRO A 53 6.99 7.61 4.73
CA PRO A 53 7.22 6.35 5.42
C PRO A 53 6.77 6.43 6.88
N LEU A 54 6.29 5.31 7.41
CA LEU A 54 5.90 5.20 8.81
C LEU A 54 7.10 5.53 9.72
N ALA A 55 6.90 6.45 10.67
CA ALA A 55 7.93 6.78 11.64
C ALA A 55 8.16 5.60 12.60
N GLY A 56 9.42 5.27 12.88
CA GLY A 56 9.80 4.18 13.79
C GLY A 56 9.96 2.82 13.11
N THR A 57 9.99 1.75 13.91
CA THR A 57 10.05 0.37 13.40
C THR A 57 8.75 0.04 12.69
N SER A 58 8.82 -0.44 11.45
CA SER A 58 7.63 -0.89 10.75
C SER A 58 6.97 -2.04 11.50
N PRO A 59 5.63 -2.07 11.63
CA PRO A 59 4.94 -3.23 12.15
C PRO A 59 5.26 -4.49 11.35
N ASP A 60 4.93 -5.63 11.94
CA ASP A 60 5.01 -6.90 11.22
C ASP A 60 4.18 -6.83 9.93
N GLY A 61 4.76 -7.31 8.82
CA GLY A 61 4.11 -7.21 7.51
C GLY A 61 2.86 -8.09 7.41
N HIS A 62 2.79 -9.17 8.20
CA HIS A 62 1.61 -10.02 8.29
C HIS A 62 0.43 -9.27 8.94
N ASP A 63 0.68 -8.55 10.03
CA ASP A 63 -0.34 -7.77 10.73
C ASP A 63 -0.89 -6.64 9.83
N LEU A 64 0.00 -5.90 9.16
CA LEU A 64 -0.38 -4.88 8.19
C LEU A 64 -1.25 -5.46 7.07
N ARG A 65 -0.80 -6.56 6.46
CA ARG A 65 -1.49 -7.19 5.35
C ARG A 65 -2.86 -7.73 5.77
N THR A 66 -2.94 -8.36 6.93
CA THR A 66 -4.20 -8.89 7.47
C THR A 66 -5.22 -7.78 7.67
N ALA A 67 -4.82 -6.67 8.32
CA ALA A 67 -5.71 -5.52 8.53
C ALA A 67 -6.23 -4.91 7.21
N VAL A 68 -5.41 -4.88 6.16
CA VAL A 68 -5.83 -4.44 4.83
C VAL A 68 -6.84 -5.41 4.22
N LEU A 69 -6.57 -6.71 4.29
CA LEU A 69 -7.39 -7.74 3.64
C LEU A 69 -8.72 -8.01 4.34
N ASP A 70 -8.81 -7.78 5.65
CA ASP A 70 -10.07 -7.83 6.39
C ASP A 70 -11.06 -6.79 5.84
N ARG A 71 -10.55 -5.65 5.36
CA ARG A 71 -11.36 -4.57 4.79
C ARG A 71 -11.52 -4.67 3.27
N TRP A 72 -10.45 -5.03 2.56
CA TRP A 72 -10.42 -5.15 1.10
C TRP A 72 -9.87 -6.53 0.70
N PRO A 73 -10.73 -7.57 0.65
CA PRO A 73 -10.29 -8.92 0.33
C PRO A 73 -9.70 -9.03 -1.09
N GLY A 74 -8.57 -9.71 -1.20
CA GLY A 74 -7.95 -10.05 -2.49
C GLY A 74 -7.15 -8.93 -3.17
N VAL A 75 -6.93 -7.79 -2.51
CA VAL A 75 -6.13 -6.70 -3.06
C VAL A 75 -4.63 -6.96 -2.92
N ARG A 76 -3.83 -6.35 -3.78
CA ARG A 76 -2.38 -6.24 -3.59
C ARG A 76 -2.09 -5.18 -2.53
N VAL A 77 -1.12 -5.45 -1.66
CA VAL A 77 -0.78 -4.57 -0.54
C VAL A 77 0.65 -4.11 -0.67
N PHE A 78 0.84 -2.80 -0.71
CA PHE A 78 2.14 -2.17 -0.84
C PHE A 78 2.45 -1.34 0.39
N GLU A 79 3.73 -1.19 0.69
CA GLU A 79 4.21 -0.28 1.71
C GLU A 79 5.26 0.64 1.10
N ARG A 80 5.11 1.95 1.29
CA ARG A 80 6.17 2.90 1.00
C ARG A 80 7.19 2.90 2.15
N ARG A 81 8.44 2.62 1.80
CA ARG A 81 9.57 2.53 2.73
C ARG A 81 10.57 3.64 2.44
N SER A 82 11.48 3.83 3.39
CA SER A 82 12.69 4.63 3.20
C SER A 82 13.91 3.84 3.62
N THR A 83 15.07 4.18 3.06
CA THR A 83 16.38 3.63 3.46
C THR A 83 16.83 4.12 4.85
N GLY A 84 16.01 4.94 5.51
CA GLY A 84 16.36 5.67 6.71
C GLY A 84 16.28 4.89 8.01
N VAL A 85 17.21 5.19 8.91
CA VAL A 85 17.14 4.82 10.33
C VAL A 85 16.27 5.85 11.06
N SER A 86 15.47 5.39 12.02
CA SER A 86 14.66 6.26 12.87
C SER A 86 15.48 7.43 13.44
N GLY A 87 15.06 8.67 13.15
CA GLY A 87 15.67 9.90 13.69
C GLY A 87 16.68 10.63 12.78
N ALA A 88 17.03 10.10 11.60
CA ALA A 88 17.84 10.86 10.63
C ALA A 88 16.98 11.85 9.79
N ASP A 89 17.64 12.81 9.13
CA ASP A 89 16.98 13.92 8.41
C ASP A 89 15.99 13.41 7.34
N PRO A 90 14.69 13.73 7.44
CA PRO A 90 13.67 13.26 6.50
C PRO A 90 13.90 13.71 5.05
N ARG A 91 14.76 14.71 4.81
CA ARG A 91 15.08 15.22 3.46
C ARG A 91 16.14 14.38 2.74
N GLY A 92 16.83 13.48 3.43
CA GLY A 92 17.95 12.71 2.89
C GLY A 92 17.62 11.28 2.46
N TYR A 93 16.36 10.86 2.54
CA TYR A 93 15.99 9.47 2.28
C TYR A 93 15.51 9.23 0.86
N GLU A 94 16.03 8.17 0.26
CA GLU A 94 15.40 7.55 -0.91
C GLU A 94 14.20 6.73 -0.43
N THR A 95 13.07 6.92 -1.12
CA THR A 95 11.87 6.11 -0.89
C THR A 95 11.74 5.05 -1.96
N PHE A 96 11.37 3.85 -1.54
CA PHE A 96 11.13 2.71 -2.40
C PHE A 96 9.83 2.03 -1.95
N TYR A 97 9.32 1.14 -2.78
CA TYR A 97 8.10 0.40 -2.52
C TYR A 97 8.42 -1.07 -2.34
N VAL A 98 7.66 -1.72 -1.46
CA VAL A 98 7.66 -3.17 -1.29
C VAL A 98 6.24 -3.68 -1.37
N GLU A 99 6.08 -4.88 -1.92
CA GLU A 99 4.83 -5.63 -1.85
C GLU A 99 4.83 -6.52 -0.61
N LEU A 100 3.69 -6.57 0.10
CA LEU A 100 3.47 -7.51 1.19
C LEU A 100 2.89 -8.81 0.62
N GLU A 101 3.76 -9.81 0.55
CA GLU A 101 3.45 -11.15 0.11
C GLU A 101 2.41 -11.83 1.01
N SER A 102 1.83 -12.93 0.55
CA SER A 102 0.88 -13.73 1.34
C SER A 102 1.39 -14.14 2.73
N SER A 103 2.70 -14.32 2.87
CA SER A 103 3.38 -14.61 4.14
C SER A 103 3.55 -13.41 5.07
N GLY A 104 3.33 -12.18 4.58
CA GLY A 104 3.68 -10.93 5.27
C GLY A 104 5.13 -10.48 5.00
N CYS A 105 5.90 -11.23 4.20
CA CYS A 105 7.24 -10.80 3.79
C CYS A 105 7.15 -9.57 2.88
N ARG A 106 8.15 -8.70 2.99
CA ARG A 106 8.34 -7.55 2.10
C ARG A 106 9.25 -7.96 0.95
N THR A 107 8.76 -7.81 -0.27
CA THR A 107 9.52 -8.04 -1.49
C THR A 107 9.65 -6.72 -2.24
N ASP A 108 10.86 -6.40 -2.71
CA ASP A 108 11.07 -5.22 -3.55
C ASP A 108 10.21 -5.31 -4.82
N ILE A 109 9.64 -4.18 -5.22
CA ILE A 109 8.83 -4.06 -6.43
C ILE A 109 9.27 -2.87 -7.26
N ASP A 110 9.09 -2.99 -8.57
CA ASP A 110 9.37 -1.93 -9.52
C ASP A 110 8.53 -0.68 -9.20
N THR A 111 9.21 0.47 -9.13
CA THR A 111 8.58 1.75 -8.82
C THR A 111 7.63 2.21 -9.92
N ASP A 112 7.92 1.90 -11.18
CA ASP A 112 7.06 2.25 -12.32
C ASP A 112 5.76 1.43 -12.29
N GLU A 113 5.83 0.17 -11.86
CA GLU A 113 4.64 -0.68 -11.68
C GLU A 113 3.71 -0.08 -10.62
N VAL A 114 4.28 0.30 -9.48
CA VAL A 114 3.53 0.92 -8.38
C VAL A 114 2.96 2.26 -8.79
N THR A 115 3.76 3.10 -9.47
CA THR A 115 3.34 4.40 -9.98
C THR A 115 2.19 4.25 -10.97
N ALA A 116 2.21 3.23 -11.84
CA ALA A 116 1.12 2.98 -12.77
C ALA A 116 -0.20 2.60 -12.08
N LEU A 117 -0.18 2.13 -10.82
CA LEU A 117 -1.39 1.82 -10.05
C LEU A 117 -1.93 3.05 -9.32
N PHE A 118 -1.04 3.86 -8.73
CA PHE A 118 -1.39 4.95 -7.83
C PHE A 118 -1.19 6.34 -8.42
N HIS A 119 -0.68 6.52 -9.64
CA HIS A 119 -0.51 7.84 -10.25
C HIS A 119 -0.88 7.80 -11.75
N PRO A 120 -2.16 7.53 -12.08
CA PRO A 120 -2.64 7.39 -13.46
C PRO A 120 -2.74 8.72 -14.22
#